data_AF-A0A8H6GQ08-F1
#
_entry.id   AF-A0A8H6GQ08-F1
#
_cell.length_a   1.000
_cell.length_b   1.000
_cell.length_c   1.000
_cell.angle_alpha   90.00
_cell.angle_beta   90.00
_cell.angle_gamma   90.00
#
_symmetry.space_group_name_H-M   'P 1'
#
loop_
_entity.id
_entity.type
_entity.pdbx_description
1 polymer ?
#
loop_
_entity_poly.entity_id
_entity_poly.type
_entity_poly.pdbx_seq_one_letter_code
_entity_poly.pdbx_strand_id
1 'polypeptide(L)'
;MQTEHLTQVRLGDDHGETRPISQQNFDVASFSSEEARFQEKLLNLCPANLWPKASYTTGCPRPVLVGQYHQQQLKDLHEALTAAITDVVQRWWSDKDARFPKRMPLEDKEEELLQWIEGQVMIGNLPQFSQCRGSWRPDFLVEDNGEREENYCIAEINARFSFNGFMHEAYGQAATNESLESAETVLMPATDPDTVR
;
A
#
# COMPACT_ATOMS: atom_id res chain seq x y z
N MET A 1 25.81 -5.04 3.83
CA MET A 1 24.94 -4.17 4.63
C MET A 1 23.93 -5.08 5.30
N GLN A 2 23.77 -5.00 6.63
CA GLN A 2 22.68 -5.70 7.29
C GLN A 2 21.38 -5.08 6.79
N THR A 3 20.51 -5.87 6.18
CA THR A 3 19.09 -5.53 6.05
C THR A 3 18.60 -5.27 7.47
N GLU A 4 18.30 -4.00 7.79
CA GLU A 4 17.56 -3.70 9.01
C GLU A 4 16.23 -4.43 8.87
N HIS A 5 16.05 -5.48 9.67
CA HIS A 5 14.84 -6.29 9.64
C HIS A 5 13.63 -5.38 9.84
N LEU A 6 12.55 -5.64 9.09
CA LEU A 6 11.25 -5.00 9.28
C LEU A 6 10.87 -5.10 10.76
N THR A 7 10.97 -3.98 11.48
CA THR A 7 10.84 -3.97 12.93
C THR A 7 9.69 -3.07 13.32
N GLN A 8 8.68 -3.65 13.96
CA GLN A 8 7.63 -2.83 14.55
C GLN A 8 8.16 -2.11 15.79
N VAL A 9 7.95 -0.80 15.85
CA VAL A 9 8.44 0.04 16.93
C VAL A 9 7.33 0.83 17.58
N ARG A 10 7.56 1.18 18.84
CA ARG A 10 6.86 2.25 19.53
C ARG A 10 7.65 3.54 19.37
N LEU A 11 6.98 4.62 18.98
CA LEU A 11 7.54 5.98 19.01
C LEU A 11 7.40 6.49 20.45
N GLY A 12 8.53 6.81 21.11
CA GLY A 12 8.51 7.41 22.44
C GLY A 12 8.00 8.86 22.42
N ASP A 13 7.41 9.31 23.52
CA ASP A 13 6.97 10.71 23.67
C ASP A 13 8.17 11.68 23.84
N ASP A 14 9.34 11.16 24.23
CA ASP A 14 10.57 11.93 24.45
C ASP A 14 11.59 11.69 23.33
N HIS A 15 11.92 12.75 22.59
CA HIS A 15 13.09 12.85 21.70
C HIS A 15 13.24 11.77 20.63
N GLY A 16 12.16 11.07 20.29
CA GLY A 16 12.11 10.18 19.13
C GLY A 16 12.96 8.93 19.27
N GLU A 17 13.20 8.51 20.52
CA GLU A 17 13.64 7.16 20.80
C GLU A 17 12.60 6.17 20.25
N THR A 18 13.06 5.22 19.45
CA THR A 18 12.25 4.07 19.04
C THR A 18 12.57 2.87 19.90
N ARG A 19 11.53 2.14 20.30
CA ARG A 19 11.70 0.90 21.05
C ARG A 19 11.08 -0.25 20.27
N PRO A 20 11.83 -1.32 19.97
CA PRO A 20 11.27 -2.50 19.32
C PRO A 20 10.17 -3.10 20.20
N ILE A 21 9.08 -3.50 19.56
CA ILE A 21 8.01 -4.23 20.23
C ILE A 21 8.43 -5.69 20.33
N SER A 22 8.50 -6.22 21.55
CA SER A 22 8.69 -7.64 21.82
C SER A 22 7.59 -8.12 22.76
N GLN A 23 7.28 -9.42 22.73
CA GLN A 23 6.27 -10.04 23.62
C GLN A 23 6.56 -9.80 25.12
N GLN A 24 7.80 -9.46 25.48
CA GLN A 24 8.23 -9.22 26.86
C GLN A 24 7.94 -7.78 27.34
N ASN A 25 7.64 -6.84 26.44
CA ASN A 25 7.45 -5.42 26.74
C ASN A 25 6.00 -4.94 26.52
N PHE A 26 5.03 -5.84 26.68
CA PHE A 26 3.61 -5.55 26.42
C PHE A 26 2.95 -4.89 27.64
N ASP A 27 2.81 -3.56 27.62
CA ASP A 27 1.99 -2.81 28.58
C ASP A 27 0.65 -2.42 27.95
N VAL A 28 -0.40 -3.15 28.35
CA VAL A 28 -1.77 -2.96 27.87
C VAL A 28 -2.24 -1.52 28.04
N ALA A 29 -1.97 -0.91 29.20
CA ALA A 29 -2.49 0.41 29.51
C ALA A 29 -1.88 1.50 28.62
N SER A 30 -0.55 1.46 28.46
CA SER A 30 0.14 2.36 27.53
C SER A 30 -0.32 2.17 26.09
N PHE A 31 -0.54 0.92 25.64
CA PHE A 31 -0.92 0.64 24.25
C PHE A 31 -2.34 1.13 23.94
N SER A 32 -3.28 0.93 24.87
CA SER A 32 -4.63 1.47 24.74
C SER A 32 -4.64 3.00 24.74
N SER A 33 -3.79 3.64 25.53
CA SER A 33 -3.67 5.11 25.53
C SER A 33 -3.14 5.65 24.19
N GLU A 34 -2.17 4.97 23.58
CA GLU A 34 -1.63 5.34 22.27
C GLU A 34 -2.64 5.17 21.15
N GLU A 35 -3.38 4.07 21.16
CA GLU A 35 -4.47 3.83 20.22
C GLU A 35 -5.54 4.90 20.33
N ALA A 36 -5.94 5.29 21.55
CA ALA A 36 -6.91 6.35 21.77
C ALA A 36 -6.42 7.71 21.23
N ARG A 37 -5.17 8.07 21.51
CA ARG A 37 -4.56 9.32 21.01
C ARG A 37 -4.47 9.33 19.48
N PHE A 38 -4.12 8.20 18.88
CA PHE A 38 -4.06 8.08 17.42
C PHE A 38 -5.44 8.18 16.78
N GLN A 39 -6.45 7.52 17.35
CA GLN A 39 -7.83 7.64 16.90
C GLN A 39 -8.34 9.08 17.02
N GLU A 40 -8.02 9.78 18.11
CA GLU A 40 -8.35 11.20 18.27
C GLU A 40 -7.74 12.06 17.16
N LYS A 41 -6.45 11.86 16.83
CA LYS A 41 -5.79 12.54 15.70
C LYS A 41 -6.48 12.26 14.37
N LEU A 42 -6.81 11.00 14.09
CA LEU A 42 -7.54 10.63 12.87
C LEU A 42 -8.91 11.31 12.79
N LEU A 43 -9.62 11.43 13.91
CA LEU A 43 -10.93 12.07 13.98
C LEU A 43 -10.87 13.60 13.83
N ASN A 44 -9.76 14.22 14.23
CA ASN A 44 -9.49 15.64 13.97
C ASN A 44 -9.25 15.92 12.48
N LEU A 45 -8.66 14.97 11.75
CA LEU A 45 -8.43 15.06 10.31
C LEU A 45 -9.70 14.71 9.50
N CYS A 46 -10.49 13.74 9.96
CA CYS A 46 -11.66 13.25 9.26
C CYS A 46 -12.77 12.80 10.23
N PRO A 47 -13.99 13.39 10.16
CA PRO A 47 -15.12 13.01 11.00
C PRO A 47 -15.48 11.52 10.93
N ALA A 48 -15.86 10.94 12.07
CA ALA A 48 -16.16 9.51 12.22
C ALA A 48 -17.17 8.95 11.19
N ASN A 49 -18.16 9.75 10.78
CA ASN A 49 -19.21 9.35 9.85
C ASN A 49 -18.75 9.22 8.40
N LEU A 50 -17.58 9.77 8.05
CA LEU A 50 -16.98 9.66 6.72
C LEU A 50 -16.09 8.42 6.58
N TRP A 51 -15.66 7.83 7.70
CA TRP A 51 -14.87 6.61 7.69
C TRP A 51 -15.72 5.39 7.34
N PRO A 52 -15.39 4.65 6.27
CA PRO A 52 -16.11 3.44 5.89
C PRO A 52 -16.10 2.44 7.04
N LYS A 53 -17.29 2.02 7.48
CA LYS A 53 -17.48 1.05 8.57
C LYS A 53 -16.67 1.36 9.84
N ALA A 54 -16.51 2.65 10.18
CA ALA A 54 -15.71 3.11 11.33
C ALA A 54 -14.24 2.60 11.30
N SER A 55 -13.66 2.47 10.11
CA SER A 55 -12.32 1.91 9.94
C SER A 55 -11.19 2.68 10.64
N TYR A 56 -11.39 3.94 11.06
CA TYR A 56 -10.43 4.65 11.91
C TYR A 56 -10.10 3.91 13.22
N THR A 57 -11.00 3.04 13.69
CA THR A 57 -10.80 2.23 14.91
C THR A 57 -9.81 1.08 14.73
N THR A 58 -9.46 0.71 13.49
CA THR A 58 -8.56 -0.42 13.20
C THR A 58 -7.12 0.01 12.91
N GLY A 59 -6.82 1.31 12.99
CA GLY A 59 -5.49 1.85 12.76
C GLY A 59 -4.49 1.46 13.87
N CYS A 60 -3.22 1.32 13.52
CA CYS A 60 -2.14 1.00 14.45
C CYS A 60 -1.15 2.17 14.56
N PRO A 61 -0.94 2.77 15.74
CA PRO A 61 0.00 3.88 15.92
C PRO A 61 1.47 3.47 15.97
N ARG A 62 1.77 2.18 15.76
CA ARG A 62 3.09 1.58 15.96
C ARG A 62 3.65 1.19 14.60
N PRO A 63 4.46 2.05 13.98
CA PRO A 63 4.94 1.85 12.61
C PRO A 63 5.94 0.69 12.54
N VAL A 64 6.18 0.23 11.31
CA VAL A 64 7.26 -0.69 10.99
C VAL A 64 8.40 0.13 10.39
N LEU A 65 9.59 0.03 10.98
CA LEU A 65 10.80 0.61 10.41
C LEU A 65 11.28 -0.24 9.24
N VAL A 66 11.63 0.44 8.14
CA VAL A 66 12.14 -0.18 6.92
C VAL A 66 13.43 0.53 6.50
N GLY A 67 14.39 -0.23 6.00
CA GLY A 67 15.65 0.32 5.47
C GLY A 67 15.53 0.81 4.03
N GLN A 68 16.54 1.54 3.56
CA GLN A 68 16.61 2.02 2.16
C GLN A 68 16.59 0.89 1.14
N TYR A 69 17.15 -0.27 1.50
CA TYR A 69 17.11 -1.46 0.64
C TYR A 69 15.67 -1.90 0.36
N HIS A 70 14.83 -1.97 1.41
CA HIS A 70 13.41 -2.31 1.28
C HIS A 70 12.66 -1.34 0.38
N GLN A 71 12.92 -0.04 0.55
CA GLN A 71 12.30 0.99 -0.29
C GLN A 71 12.68 0.82 -1.76
N GLN A 72 13.95 0.50 -2.06
CA GLN A 72 14.39 0.25 -3.42
C GLN A 72 13.75 -1.01 -4.01
N GLN A 73 13.69 -2.11 -3.24
CA GLN A 73 13.04 -3.35 -3.70
C GLN A 73 11.55 -3.15 -3.96
N LEU A 74 10.84 -2.41 -3.11
CA LEU A 74 9.43 -2.09 -3.32
C LEU A 74 9.22 -1.25 -4.59
N LYS A 75 10.12 -0.31 -4.87
CA LYS A 75 10.10 0.48 -6.11
C LYS A 75 10.33 -0.40 -7.34
N ASP A 76 11.35 -1.26 -7.30
CA ASP A 76 11.67 -2.17 -8.40
C ASP A 76 10.50 -3.13 -8.67
N LEU A 77 9.88 -3.65 -7.61
CA LEU A 77 8.68 -4.47 -7.69
C LEU A 77 7.51 -3.71 -8.33
N HIS A 78 7.27 -2.47 -7.91
CA HIS A 78 6.20 -1.64 -8.49
C HIS A 78 6.41 -1.38 -9.98
N GLU A 79 7.64 -1.07 -10.40
CA GLU A 79 7.99 -0.88 -11.81
C GLU A 79 7.79 -2.17 -12.63
N ALA A 80 8.24 -3.31 -12.09
CA ALA A 80 8.07 -4.62 -12.72
C ALA A 80 6.59 -5.01 -12.86
N LEU A 81 5.78 -4.85 -11.80
CA LEU A 81 4.35 -5.12 -11.82
C LEU A 81 3.62 -4.19 -12.79
N THR A 82 4.00 -2.91 -12.83
CA THR A 82 3.45 -1.95 -13.79
C THR A 82 3.69 -2.40 -15.22
N ALA A 83 4.91 -2.84 -15.55
CA ALA A 83 5.25 -3.37 -16.87
C ALA A 83 4.46 -4.65 -17.19
N ALA A 84 4.43 -5.60 -16.26
CA ALA A 84 3.75 -6.89 -16.43
C ALA A 84 2.23 -6.73 -16.65
N ILE A 85 1.54 -5.92 -15.82
CA ILE A 85 0.10 -5.68 -15.96
C ILE A 85 -0.18 -4.97 -17.30
N THR A 86 0.64 -3.98 -17.66
CA THR A 86 0.49 -3.27 -18.93
C THR A 86 0.57 -4.22 -20.12
N ASP A 87 1.59 -5.07 -20.13
CA ASP A 87 1.82 -6.05 -21.19
C ASP A 87 0.70 -7.10 -21.26
N VAL A 88 0.25 -7.64 -20.12
CA VAL A 88 -0.87 -8.60 -20.06
C VAL A 88 -2.16 -7.98 -20.61
N VAL A 89 -2.52 -6.76 -20.20
CA VAL A 89 -3.75 -6.11 -20.65
C VAL A 89 -3.69 -5.79 -22.15
N GLN A 90 -2.58 -5.25 -22.66
CA GLN A 90 -2.45 -4.91 -24.08
C GLN A 90 -2.45 -6.13 -24.99
N ARG A 91 -2.06 -7.31 -24.48
CA ARG A 91 -2.06 -8.55 -25.25
C ARG A 91 -3.26 -9.45 -24.96
N TRP A 92 -4.19 -9.00 -24.12
CA TRP A 92 -5.29 -9.80 -23.59
C TRP A 92 -6.07 -10.54 -24.69
N TRP A 93 -6.42 -9.84 -25.77
CA TRP A 93 -7.19 -10.40 -26.88
C TRP A 93 -6.33 -10.95 -28.03
N SER A 94 -5.10 -10.46 -28.19
CA SER A 94 -4.25 -10.76 -29.34
C SER A 94 -3.34 -11.98 -29.13
N ASP A 95 -2.89 -12.24 -27.91
CA ASP A 95 -2.05 -13.40 -27.59
C ASP A 95 -2.89 -14.68 -27.45
N LYS A 96 -2.91 -15.46 -28.53
CA LYS A 96 -3.63 -16.72 -28.60
C LYS A 96 -2.94 -17.87 -27.85
N ASP A 97 -1.65 -17.74 -27.55
CA ASP A 97 -0.87 -18.77 -26.84
C ASP A 97 -1.07 -18.65 -25.32
N ALA A 98 -1.05 -17.42 -24.79
CA ALA A 98 -1.31 -17.16 -23.38
C ALA A 98 -2.76 -17.46 -22.97
N ARG A 99 -3.72 -17.34 -23.92
CA ARG A 99 -5.14 -17.67 -23.74
C ARG A 99 -5.77 -16.95 -22.54
N PHE A 100 -5.44 -15.67 -22.33
CA PHE A 100 -5.89 -14.91 -21.15
C PHE A 100 -7.40 -14.97 -20.89
N PRO A 101 -8.30 -14.74 -21.88
CA PRO A 101 -9.74 -14.78 -21.63
C PRO A 101 -10.23 -16.16 -21.18
N LYS A 102 -9.55 -17.24 -21.58
CA LYS A 102 -9.91 -18.61 -21.14
C LYS A 102 -9.43 -18.91 -19.73
N ARG A 103 -8.35 -18.25 -19.28
CA ARG A 103 -7.78 -18.44 -17.93
C ARG A 103 -8.52 -17.60 -16.89
N MET A 104 -9.09 -16.47 -17.31
CA MET A 104 -9.95 -15.63 -16.50
C MET A 104 -11.21 -15.29 -17.31
N PRO A 105 -12.19 -16.22 -17.36
CA PRO A 105 -13.44 -15.99 -18.06
C PRO A 105 -14.20 -14.81 -17.47
N LEU A 106 -14.76 -13.98 -18.34
CA LEU A 106 -15.62 -12.86 -17.99
C LEU A 106 -17.07 -13.18 -18.36
N GLU A 107 -18.01 -12.42 -17.82
CA GLU A 107 -19.39 -12.50 -18.31
C GLU A 107 -19.48 -11.96 -19.75
N ASP A 108 -20.37 -12.53 -20.57
CA ASP A 108 -20.49 -12.18 -21.99
C ASP A 108 -20.57 -10.66 -22.24
N LYS A 109 -21.32 -9.94 -21.39
CA LYS A 109 -21.47 -8.49 -21.49
C LYS A 109 -20.21 -7.71 -21.10
N GLU A 110 -19.46 -8.21 -20.12
CA GLU A 110 -18.20 -7.60 -19.69
C GLU A 110 -17.14 -7.78 -20.79
N GLU A 111 -17.06 -8.98 -21.37
CA GLU A 111 -16.18 -9.29 -22.49
C GLU A 111 -16.52 -8.43 -23.72
N GLU A 112 -17.80 -8.35 -24.11
CA GLU A 112 -18.25 -7.51 -25.23
C GLU A 112 -17.83 -6.05 -25.03
N LEU A 113 -18.04 -5.51 -23.83
CA LEU A 113 -17.66 -4.14 -23.50
C LEU A 113 -16.14 -3.93 -23.59
N LEU A 114 -15.34 -4.83 -23.03
CA LEU A 114 -13.87 -4.71 -23.06
C LEU A 114 -13.30 -4.86 -24.48
N GLN A 115 -13.88 -5.72 -25.31
CA GLN A 115 -13.51 -5.83 -26.73
C GLN A 115 -13.90 -4.57 -27.51
N TRP A 116 -15.05 -3.95 -27.19
CA TRP A 116 -15.42 -2.66 -27.77
C TRP A 116 -14.41 -1.56 -27.39
N ILE A 117 -13.99 -1.50 -26.11
CA ILE A 117 -12.95 -0.57 -25.64
C ILE A 117 -11.65 -0.78 -26.42
N GLU A 118 -11.19 -2.02 -26.57
CA GLU A 118 -10.01 -2.35 -27.37
C GLU A 118 -10.14 -1.83 -28.82
N GLY A 119 -11.31 -2.03 -29.43
CA GLY A 119 -11.60 -1.49 -30.77
C GLY A 119 -11.50 0.04 -30.83
N GLN A 120 -11.96 0.75 -29.80
CA GLN A 120 -11.82 2.22 -29.72
C GLN A 120 -10.36 2.66 -29.56
N VAL A 121 -9.55 1.92 -28.79
CA VAL A 121 -8.11 2.18 -28.65
C VAL A 121 -7.41 2.01 -30.01
N MET A 122 -7.74 0.96 -30.75
CA MET A 122 -7.11 0.65 -32.05
C MET A 122 -7.37 1.70 -33.13
N ILE A 123 -8.53 2.36 -33.10
CA ILE A 123 -8.87 3.46 -34.03
C ILE A 123 -8.46 4.85 -33.49
N GLY A 124 -7.84 4.91 -32.30
CA GLY A 124 -7.33 6.14 -31.71
C GLY A 124 -8.36 7.01 -30.99
N ASN A 125 -9.55 6.48 -30.68
CA ASN A 125 -10.58 7.21 -29.94
C ASN A 125 -10.35 7.20 -28.42
N LEU A 126 -9.65 6.19 -27.90
CA LEU A 126 -9.29 6.07 -26.49
C LEU A 126 -7.76 5.91 -26.34
N PRO A 127 -7.17 6.38 -25.22
CA PRO A 127 -5.75 6.21 -24.94
C PRO A 127 -5.41 4.72 -24.76
N GLN A 128 -4.15 4.37 -25.03
CA GLN A 128 -3.65 3.04 -24.70
C GLN A 128 -3.69 2.82 -23.20
N PHE A 129 -3.89 1.56 -22.76
CA PHE A 129 -3.89 1.23 -21.34
C PHE A 129 -2.65 1.76 -20.60
N SER A 130 -1.48 1.72 -21.22
CA SER A 130 -0.22 2.27 -20.69
C SER A 130 -0.27 3.76 -20.32
N GLN A 131 -1.23 4.52 -20.86
CA GLN A 131 -1.43 5.94 -20.61
C GLN A 131 -2.56 6.20 -19.59
N CYS A 132 -3.33 5.18 -19.21
CA CYS A 132 -4.53 5.30 -18.39
C CYS A 132 -4.72 4.13 -17.39
N ARG A 133 -3.63 3.65 -16.77
CA ARG A 133 -3.56 2.41 -15.95
C ARG A 133 -4.42 2.38 -14.67
N GLY A 134 -5.21 3.42 -14.39
CA GLY A 134 -6.01 3.53 -13.18
C GLY A 134 -5.17 3.44 -11.89
N SER A 135 -5.87 3.30 -10.77
CA SER A 135 -5.24 2.97 -9.47
C SER A 135 -5.42 1.48 -9.19
N TRP A 136 -4.35 0.85 -8.73
CA TRP A 136 -4.32 -0.54 -8.31
C TRP A 136 -3.40 -0.71 -7.11
N ARG A 137 -3.67 -1.72 -6.29
CA ARG A 137 -2.92 -2.02 -5.07
C ARG A 137 -2.47 -3.48 -5.10
N PRO A 138 -1.16 -3.76 -5.13
CA PRO A 138 -0.67 -5.10 -4.91
C PRO A 138 -0.71 -5.41 -3.41
N ASP A 139 -1.25 -6.57 -3.06
CA ASP A 139 -1.19 -7.09 -1.70
C ASP A 139 -0.14 -8.21 -1.70
N PHE A 140 0.86 -8.08 -0.83
CA PHE A 140 2.03 -8.96 -0.83
C PHE A 140 2.50 -9.31 0.58
N LEU A 141 3.25 -10.39 0.68
CA LEU A 141 3.96 -10.81 1.88
C LEU A 141 5.47 -10.68 1.63
N VAL A 142 6.22 -10.32 2.67
CA VAL A 142 7.69 -10.36 2.65
C VAL A 142 8.11 -11.58 3.45
N GLU A 143 8.67 -12.57 2.75
CA GLU A 143 9.08 -13.83 3.37
C GLU A 143 10.47 -13.71 4.01
N ASP A 144 10.66 -14.39 5.14
CA ASP A 144 11.98 -14.65 5.71
C ASP A 144 12.51 -15.97 5.15
N ASN A 145 13.30 -15.88 4.07
CA ASN A 145 13.90 -17.04 3.42
C ASN A 145 15.22 -17.48 4.07
N GLY A 146 15.64 -16.87 5.19
CA GLY A 146 16.90 -17.15 5.87
C GLY A 146 18.16 -16.69 5.13
N GLU A 147 18.04 -16.29 3.85
CA GLU A 147 19.14 -15.78 3.01
C GLU A 147 19.31 -14.25 3.13
N ARG A 148 18.49 -13.59 3.97
CA ARG A 148 18.49 -12.13 4.23
C ARG A 148 18.19 -11.26 3.00
N GLU A 149 17.72 -11.86 1.92
CA GLU A 149 17.13 -11.16 0.77
C GLU A 149 15.61 -11.12 0.95
N GLU A 150 15.03 -9.94 0.79
CA GLU A 150 13.58 -9.77 0.88
C GLU A 150 12.91 -10.44 -0.32
N ASN A 151 12.13 -11.50 -0.05
CA ASN A 151 11.36 -12.19 -1.08
C ASN A 151 9.90 -11.73 -1.01
N TYR A 152 9.46 -11.01 -2.04
CA TYR A 152 8.09 -10.52 -2.15
C TYR A 152 7.18 -11.56 -2.82
N CYS A 153 6.23 -12.08 -2.06
CA CYS A 153 5.20 -12.98 -2.56
C CYS A 153 3.91 -12.18 -2.83
N ILE A 154 3.57 -11.98 -4.10
CA ILE A 154 2.33 -11.31 -4.50
C ILE A 154 1.15 -12.24 -4.26
N ALA A 155 0.25 -11.85 -3.36
CA ALA A 155 -0.96 -12.61 -3.06
C ALA A 155 -2.09 -12.23 -4.03
N GLU A 156 -2.31 -10.92 -4.24
CA GLU A 156 -3.32 -10.42 -5.17
C GLU A 156 -2.97 -9.03 -5.72
N ILE A 157 -3.61 -8.66 -6.82
CA ILE A 157 -3.54 -7.30 -7.40
C ILE A 157 -4.96 -6.76 -7.47
N ASN A 158 -5.27 -5.83 -6.58
CA ASN A 158 -6.57 -5.17 -6.50
C ASN A 158 -6.61 -3.96 -7.44
N ALA A 159 -7.28 -4.10 -8.59
CA ALA A 159 -7.52 -3.00 -9.53
C ALA A 159 -8.93 -2.38 -9.40
N ARG A 160 -9.69 -2.75 -8.35
CA ARG A 160 -11.04 -2.23 -8.08
C ARG A 160 -10.98 -1.14 -7.02
N PHE A 161 -11.08 0.11 -7.46
CA PHE A 161 -11.42 1.31 -6.66
C PHE A 161 -10.84 1.37 -5.23
N SER A 162 -9.57 1.72 -5.10
CA SER A 162 -8.75 1.67 -3.86
C SER A 162 -9.04 2.77 -2.81
N PHE A 163 -10.22 3.41 -2.83
CA PHE A 163 -10.48 4.66 -2.07
C PHE A 163 -10.20 4.56 -0.56
N ASN A 164 -10.42 3.37 0.03
CA ASN A 164 -10.19 3.15 1.45
C ASN A 164 -8.70 3.24 1.82
N GLY A 165 -7.80 2.86 0.92
CA GLY A 165 -6.35 2.91 1.17
C GLY A 165 -5.86 4.33 1.39
N PHE A 166 -6.29 5.26 0.55
CA PHE A 166 -5.79 6.64 0.55
C PHE A 166 -6.07 7.40 1.84
N MET A 167 -7.26 7.24 2.43
CA MET A 167 -7.56 7.91 3.72
C MET A 167 -6.71 7.36 4.86
N HIS A 168 -6.51 6.04 4.91
CA HIS A 168 -5.66 5.41 5.92
C HIS A 168 -4.19 5.78 5.72
N GLU A 169 -3.72 5.82 4.48
CA GLU A 169 -2.36 6.20 4.13
C GLU A 169 -2.10 7.67 4.47
N ALA A 170 -2.90 8.61 3.95
CA ALA A 170 -2.71 10.03 4.17
C ALA A 170 -2.90 10.43 5.64
N TYR A 171 -4.05 10.11 6.25
CA TYR A 171 -4.34 10.53 7.62
C TYR A 171 -3.54 9.73 8.66
N GLY A 172 -3.30 8.43 8.40
CA GLY A 172 -2.45 7.62 9.26
C GLY A 172 -1.00 8.11 9.24
N GLN A 173 -0.48 8.46 8.05
CA GLN A 173 0.86 9.06 7.95
C GLN A 173 0.90 10.43 8.62
N ALA A 174 -0.08 11.31 8.41
CA ALA A 174 -0.13 12.62 9.06
C ALA A 174 -0.14 12.51 10.59
N ALA A 175 -0.97 11.63 11.16
CA ALA A 175 -1.02 11.38 12.60
C ALA A 175 0.29 10.80 13.16
N THR A 176 0.99 9.99 12.35
CA THR A 176 2.30 9.43 12.69
C THR A 176 3.39 10.51 12.63
N ASN A 177 3.40 11.37 11.61
CA ASN A 177 4.38 12.44 11.41
C ASN A 177 4.40 13.43 12.57
N GLU A 178 3.22 13.84 13.06
CA GLU A 178 3.13 14.72 14.24
C GLU A 178 3.81 14.10 15.48
N SER A 179 3.83 12.76 15.56
CA SER A 179 4.50 12.03 16.65
C SER A 179 6.02 11.91 16.44
N LEU A 180 6.53 12.23 15.24
CA LEU A 180 7.95 12.28 14.89
C LEU A 180 8.51 13.71 14.96
N GLU A 181 7.72 14.72 14.59
CA GLU A 181 8.12 16.14 14.56
C GLU A 181 8.47 16.70 15.94
N SER A 182 8.02 16.08 17.02
CA SER A 182 8.38 16.43 18.39
C SER A 182 9.83 16.06 18.77
N ALA A 183 10.61 15.49 17.84
CA ALA A 183 11.92 14.93 18.11
C ALA A 183 12.96 15.17 17.00
N GLU A 184 14.20 15.52 17.36
CA GLU A 184 15.34 15.45 16.44
C GLU A 184 15.67 13.98 16.16
N THR A 185 15.13 13.42 15.09
CA THR A 185 15.35 12.01 14.72
C THR A 185 15.97 11.86 13.34
N VAL A 186 16.65 10.72 13.13
CA VAL A 186 17.13 10.28 11.80
C VAL A 186 16.01 9.59 11.02
N LEU A 187 14.82 9.43 11.61
CA LEU A 187 13.68 8.77 10.99
C LEU A 187 12.99 9.72 10.04
N MET A 188 12.59 9.17 8.89
CA MET A 188 11.81 9.91 7.90
C MET A 188 10.46 9.23 7.72
N PRO A 189 9.38 10.01 7.52
CA PRO A 189 8.12 9.50 7.03
C PRO A 189 8.30 8.63 5.78
N ALA A 190 7.54 7.54 5.67
CA ALA A 190 7.58 6.68 4.49
C ALA A 190 6.90 7.32 3.26
N THR A 191 5.95 8.23 3.50
CA THR A 191 5.25 8.98 2.46
C THR A 191 4.92 10.40 2.96
N ASP A 192 4.64 11.30 2.02
CA ASP A 192 4.12 12.64 2.30
C ASP A 192 2.59 12.59 2.17
N PRO A 193 1.82 12.83 3.26
CA PRO A 193 0.37 12.82 3.25
C PRO A 193 -0.28 13.66 2.13
N ASP A 194 0.33 14.79 1.76
CA ASP A 194 -0.21 15.72 0.76
C ASP A 194 -0.01 15.23 -0.69
N THR A 195 0.77 14.17 -0.87
CA THR A 195 1.09 13.59 -2.18
C THR A 195 0.30 12.33 -2.50
N VAL A 196 -0.46 11.79 -1.53
CA VAL A 196 -1.33 10.62 -1.70
C VAL A 196 -2.51 10.99 -2.62
N ARG A 197 -2.66 10.28 -3.75
CA ARG A 197 -3.61 10.61 -4.84
C ARG A 197 -4.26 9.39 -5.46
#